data_AF-A0A512IAH1-F1
#
_entry.id   AF-A0A512IAH1-F1
#
_cell.length_a   1.000
_cell.length_b   1.000
_cell.length_c   1.000
_cell.angle_alpha   90.00
_cell.angle_beta   90.00
_cell.angle_gamma   90.00
#
_symmetry.space_group_name_H-M   'P 1'
#
loop_
_entity.id
_entity.type
_entity.pdbx_description
1 polymer ?
#
loop_
_entity_poly.entity_id
_entity_poly.type
_entity_poly.pdbx_seq_one_letter_code
_entity_poly.pdbx_strand_id
1 'polypeptide(L)'
;MVMNWTDEQITQMRTGRPVYRNDAAGTSLTWLRRGEDTGGEYGLIYGEYDPGTGVFPHFHRDYVETFRVLGGRGAGKIAGRAVQLGAGEEAVVPRLAVHEFRASGDRPVRFLVEVRPAHPGFEKWVVTLQRMAAAGLTTPDGRPKNVHHAALVLVESDVNLPGLGRVLMPVFRLLAARARRRGIAEQLEKHYYRQD
;
A
#
# COMPACT_ATOMS: atom_id res chain seq x y z
N MET A 1 -4.31 -16.65 -9.62
CA MET A 1 -3.32 -16.50 -10.70
C MET A 1 -2.00 -16.26 -10.02
N VAL A 2 -0.94 -16.92 -10.49
CA VAL A 2 0.41 -16.74 -9.95
C VAL A 2 1.04 -15.56 -10.68
N MET A 3 1.61 -14.60 -9.95
CA MET A 3 2.40 -13.53 -10.57
C MET A 3 3.63 -14.18 -11.20
N ASN A 4 3.72 -14.26 -12.52
CA ASN A 4 4.81 -14.97 -13.20
C ASN A 4 5.78 -14.02 -13.93
N TRP A 5 6.34 -13.06 -13.20
CA TRP A 5 7.39 -12.16 -13.71
C TRP A 5 8.77 -12.70 -13.34
N THR A 6 9.73 -12.62 -14.26
CA THR A 6 11.14 -12.89 -13.99
C THR A 6 11.82 -11.68 -13.34
N ASP A 7 12.95 -11.90 -12.66
CA ASP A 7 13.75 -10.81 -12.09
C ASP A 7 14.22 -9.81 -13.14
N GLU A 8 14.52 -10.28 -14.36
CA GLU A 8 14.89 -9.43 -15.49
C GLU A 8 13.72 -8.54 -15.93
N GLN A 9 12.51 -9.10 -16.08
CA GLN A 9 11.31 -8.33 -16.41
C GLN A 9 10.98 -7.31 -15.33
N ILE A 10 11.08 -7.69 -14.05
CA ILE A 10 10.87 -6.78 -12.91
C ILE A 10 11.90 -5.63 -12.96
N THR A 11 13.17 -5.95 -13.20
CA THR A 11 14.24 -4.96 -13.30
C THR A 11 14.01 -4.00 -14.47
N GLN A 12 13.63 -4.53 -15.64
CA GLN A 12 13.31 -3.73 -16.81
C GLN A 12 12.12 -2.80 -16.54
N MET A 13 11.04 -3.31 -15.92
CA MET A 13 9.88 -2.49 -15.55
C MET A 13 10.24 -1.40 -14.53
N ARG A 14 11.20 -1.65 -13.65
CA ARG A 14 11.61 -0.72 -12.58
C ARG A 14 12.58 0.36 -13.06
N THR A 15 13.41 0.06 -14.06
CA THR A 15 14.48 0.94 -14.53
C THR A 15 13.93 2.28 -15.03
N GLY A 16 14.54 3.39 -14.59
CA GLY A 16 14.13 4.74 -14.97
C GLY A 16 12.83 5.25 -14.33
N ARG A 17 12.18 4.45 -13.48
CA ARG A 17 10.95 4.87 -12.78
C ARG A 17 11.27 5.56 -11.44
N PRO A 18 10.39 6.48 -10.98
CA PRO A 18 10.54 7.08 -9.66
C PRO A 18 10.52 6.04 -8.53
N VAL A 19 11.34 6.28 -7.51
CA VAL A 19 11.33 5.53 -6.25
C VAL A 19 10.78 6.43 -5.16
N TYR A 20 9.65 6.06 -4.58
CA TYR A 20 9.02 6.78 -3.48
C TYR A 20 9.55 6.21 -2.16
N ARG A 21 10.49 6.91 -1.53
CA ARG A 21 11.13 6.50 -0.28
C ARG A 21 10.54 7.22 0.93
N ASN A 22 10.40 6.49 2.02
CA ASN A 22 10.15 6.99 3.36
C ASN A 22 11.19 6.37 4.28
N ASP A 23 12.32 7.09 4.42
CA ASP A 23 13.47 6.61 5.20
C ASP A 23 13.13 6.49 6.69
N ALA A 24 12.20 7.32 7.20
CA ALA A 24 11.78 7.27 8.60
C ALA A 24 11.01 5.98 8.95
N ALA A 25 10.27 5.41 7.99
CA ALA A 25 9.57 4.14 8.18
C ALA A 25 10.33 2.93 7.60
N GLY A 26 11.44 3.15 6.90
CA GLY A 26 12.18 2.08 6.22
C GLY A 26 11.40 1.43 5.08
N THR A 27 10.69 2.23 4.26
CA THR A 27 9.96 1.71 3.09
C THR A 27 10.33 2.43 1.81
N SER A 28 10.39 1.70 0.71
CA SER A 28 10.43 2.28 -0.63
C SER A 28 9.53 1.54 -1.61
N LEU A 29 8.92 2.28 -2.53
CA LEU A 29 7.96 1.74 -3.51
C LEU A 29 8.26 2.27 -4.91
N THR A 30 8.01 1.45 -5.92
CA THR A 30 8.04 1.83 -7.33
C THR A 30 6.85 1.20 -8.07
N TRP A 31 6.07 2.02 -8.78
CA TRP A 31 5.02 1.53 -9.67
C TRP A 31 5.60 0.86 -10.89
N LEU A 32 5.34 -0.44 -11.08
CA LEU A 32 5.72 -1.18 -12.29
C LEU A 32 4.63 -1.14 -13.36
N ARG A 33 3.36 -1.17 -12.92
CA ARG A 33 2.17 -0.99 -13.75
C ARG A 33 1.10 -0.26 -12.95
N ARG A 34 0.45 0.72 -13.56
CA ARG A 34 -0.77 1.38 -13.07
C ARG A 34 -1.98 0.91 -13.85
N GLY A 35 -3.19 1.22 -13.39
CA GLY A 35 -4.42 0.90 -14.11
C GLY A 35 -4.43 1.45 -15.54
N GLU A 36 -3.82 2.61 -15.79
CA GLU A 36 -3.64 3.15 -17.14
C GLU A 36 -2.79 2.25 -18.05
N ASP A 37 -1.79 1.55 -17.49
CA ASP A 37 -0.89 0.66 -18.25
C ASP A 37 -1.57 -0.68 -18.59
N THR A 38 -2.62 -1.05 -17.85
CA THR A 38 -3.24 -2.38 -17.89
C THR A 38 -4.71 -2.34 -18.31
N GLY A 39 -5.23 -1.19 -18.73
CA GLY A 39 -6.66 -1.03 -19.04
C GLY A 39 -7.57 -1.24 -17.81
N GLY A 40 -7.06 -1.01 -16.60
CA GLY A 40 -7.75 -1.18 -15.33
C GLY A 40 -7.71 -2.61 -14.76
N GLU A 41 -7.04 -3.54 -15.45
CA GLU A 41 -7.03 -4.95 -15.04
C GLU A 41 -6.32 -5.16 -13.70
N TYR A 42 -5.16 -4.52 -13.49
CA TYR A 42 -4.40 -4.60 -12.24
C TYR A 42 -3.43 -3.43 -12.07
N GLY A 43 -3.09 -3.11 -10.83
CA GLY A 43 -1.94 -2.28 -10.47
C GLY A 43 -0.82 -3.17 -9.90
N LEU A 44 0.45 -2.85 -10.18
CA LEU A 44 1.60 -3.61 -9.73
C LEU A 44 2.69 -2.69 -9.15
N ILE A 45 3.06 -2.95 -7.90
CA ILE A 45 4.12 -2.25 -7.18
C ILE A 45 5.29 -3.20 -6.93
N TYR A 46 6.50 -2.70 -7.05
CA TYR A 46 7.68 -3.25 -6.42
C TYR A 46 7.95 -2.51 -5.11
N GLY A 47 8.11 -3.24 -4.00
CA GLY A 47 8.37 -2.67 -2.68
C GLY A 47 9.61 -3.25 -2.02
N GLU A 48 10.30 -2.42 -1.23
CA GLU A 48 11.37 -2.84 -0.32
C GLU A 48 11.09 -2.30 1.08
N TYR A 49 10.93 -3.20 2.06
CA TYR A 49 10.69 -2.87 3.47
C TYR A 49 11.85 -3.35 4.33
N ASP A 50 12.35 -2.47 5.19
CA ASP A 50 13.39 -2.77 6.17
C ASP A 50 12.90 -3.76 7.25
N PRO A 51 13.82 -4.46 7.94
CA PRO A 51 13.48 -5.39 9.01
C PRO A 51 12.50 -4.79 10.05
N GLY A 52 11.42 -5.51 10.32
CA GLY A 52 10.38 -5.10 11.26
C GLY A 52 9.29 -4.19 10.67
N THR A 53 9.51 -3.60 9.50
CA THR A 53 8.54 -2.74 8.83
C THR A 53 7.45 -3.55 8.13
N GLY A 54 6.23 -3.02 8.10
CA GLY A 54 5.08 -3.72 7.54
C GLY A 54 3.82 -2.87 7.43
N VAL A 55 2.74 -3.52 7.02
CA VAL A 55 1.39 -2.96 7.03
C VAL A 55 0.62 -3.50 8.23
N PHE A 56 -0.14 -2.62 8.89
CA PHE A 56 -0.98 -2.97 10.02
C PHE A 56 -2.20 -3.80 9.60
N PRO A 57 -2.92 -4.47 10.53
CA PRO A 57 -4.14 -5.21 10.21
C PRO A 57 -5.22 -4.36 9.52
N HIS A 58 -5.58 -4.72 8.29
CA HIS A 58 -6.66 -4.06 7.53
C HIS A 58 -7.32 -5.02 6.52
N PHE A 59 -8.35 -4.55 5.81
CA PHE A 59 -8.97 -5.28 4.71
C PHE A 59 -9.47 -4.34 3.60
N HIS A 60 -9.61 -4.91 2.40
CA HIS A 60 -10.15 -4.24 1.22
C HIS A 60 -11.51 -4.83 0.83
N ARG A 61 -12.39 -4.01 0.28
CA ARG A 61 -13.71 -4.40 -0.24
C ARG A 61 -13.69 -4.53 -1.75
N ASP A 62 -12.92 -3.69 -2.42
CA ASP A 62 -13.07 -3.40 -3.84
C ASP A 62 -12.08 -4.17 -4.70
N TYR A 63 -11.03 -4.76 -4.10
CA TYR A 63 -10.01 -5.52 -4.82
C TYR A 63 -9.42 -6.67 -4.00
N VAL A 64 -8.84 -7.62 -4.73
CA VAL A 64 -7.95 -8.66 -4.21
C VAL A 64 -6.53 -8.09 -4.23
N GLU A 65 -5.76 -8.37 -3.20
CA GLU A 65 -4.34 -8.02 -3.13
C GLU A 65 -3.51 -9.31 -3.15
N THR A 66 -2.36 -9.31 -3.81
CA THR A 66 -1.43 -10.46 -3.81
C THR A 66 -0.03 -9.98 -3.51
N PHE A 67 0.62 -10.62 -2.54
CA PHE A 67 2.01 -10.38 -2.17
C PHE A 67 2.89 -11.50 -2.73
N ARG A 68 3.96 -11.17 -3.45
CA ARG A 68 4.98 -12.15 -3.86
C ARG A 68 6.34 -11.69 -3.38
N VAL A 69 7.03 -12.51 -2.60
CA VAL A 69 8.37 -12.17 -2.10
C VAL A 69 9.40 -12.50 -3.17
N LEU A 70 10.25 -11.53 -3.50
CA LEU A 70 11.36 -11.66 -4.45
C LEU A 70 12.69 -11.95 -3.73
N GLY A 71 12.83 -11.46 -2.49
CA GLY A 71 13.99 -11.73 -1.66
C GLY A 71 13.76 -11.29 -0.22
N GLY A 72 14.52 -11.88 0.71
CA GLY A 72 14.28 -11.72 2.14
C GLY A 72 13.17 -12.64 2.65
N ARG A 73 12.54 -12.26 3.77
CA ARG A 73 11.45 -13.02 4.39
C ARG A 73 10.35 -12.08 4.86
N GLY A 74 9.12 -12.45 4.54
CA GLY A 74 7.91 -11.82 5.05
C GLY A 74 7.13 -12.74 5.97
N ALA A 75 6.45 -12.17 6.95
CA ALA A 75 5.49 -12.90 7.76
C ALA A 75 4.27 -12.03 8.03
N GLY A 76 3.15 -12.67 8.31
CA GLY A 76 1.91 -11.98 8.55
C GLY A 76 0.79 -12.90 8.94
N LYS A 77 -0.42 -12.38 8.82
CA LYS A 77 -1.65 -13.12 9.08
C LYS A 77 -2.65 -12.78 8.00
N ILE A 78 -3.29 -13.77 7.40
CA ILE A 78 -4.34 -13.58 6.39
C ILE A 78 -5.56 -14.40 6.84
N ALA A 79 -6.71 -13.75 6.94
CA ALA A 79 -7.98 -14.39 7.35
C ALA A 79 -7.85 -15.23 8.64
N GLY A 80 -7.08 -14.75 9.61
CA GLY A 80 -6.88 -15.46 10.88
C GLY A 80 -5.72 -16.45 10.90
N ARG A 81 -5.11 -16.77 9.76
CA ARG A 81 -4.04 -17.79 9.65
C ARG A 81 -2.68 -17.13 9.49
N ALA A 82 -1.69 -17.62 10.24
CA ALA A 82 -0.31 -17.17 10.09
C ALA A 82 0.23 -17.57 8.72
N VAL A 83 0.98 -16.68 8.09
CA VAL A 83 1.64 -16.89 6.80
C VAL A 83 3.10 -16.46 6.93
N GLN A 84 4.00 -17.23 6.34
CA GLN A 84 5.41 -16.89 6.15
C GLN A 84 5.72 -17.08 4.67
N LEU A 85 6.41 -16.11 4.07
CA LEU A 85 6.78 -16.11 2.66
C LEU A 85 8.28 -15.85 2.52
N GLY A 86 8.96 -16.76 1.85
CA GLY A 86 10.32 -16.61 1.33
C GLY A 86 10.33 -16.26 -0.16
N ALA A 87 11.53 -16.14 -0.72
CA ALA A 87 11.71 -15.80 -2.13
C ALA A 87 10.98 -16.79 -3.06
N GLY A 88 10.22 -16.25 -4.01
CA GLY A 88 9.41 -17.00 -4.97
C GLY A 88 7.99 -17.29 -4.49
N GLU A 89 7.74 -17.30 -3.18
CA GLU A 89 6.43 -17.60 -2.60
C GLU A 89 5.49 -16.40 -2.66
N GLU A 90 4.19 -16.69 -2.76
CA GLU A 90 3.14 -15.69 -2.82
C GLU A 90 1.95 -16.02 -1.90
N ALA A 91 1.22 -14.98 -1.51
CA ALA A 91 -0.06 -15.12 -0.83
C ALA A 91 -1.10 -14.18 -1.44
N VAL A 92 -2.25 -14.77 -1.79
CA VAL A 92 -3.44 -14.03 -2.22
C VAL A 92 -4.25 -13.65 -1.00
N VAL A 93 -4.63 -12.38 -0.91
CA VAL A 93 -5.53 -11.80 0.08
C VAL A 93 -6.89 -11.57 -0.57
N PRO A 94 -7.89 -12.43 -0.30
CA PRO A 94 -9.24 -12.20 -0.81
C PRO A 94 -9.84 -10.90 -0.27
N ARG A 95 -10.81 -10.35 -1.00
CA ARG A 95 -11.65 -9.26 -0.49
C ARG A 95 -12.22 -9.60 0.88
N LEU A 96 -12.33 -8.61 1.73
CA LEU A 96 -12.82 -8.65 3.11
C LEU A 96 -11.96 -9.47 4.08
N ALA A 97 -10.91 -10.15 3.60
CA ALA A 97 -9.96 -10.83 4.45
C ALA A 97 -9.09 -9.81 5.19
N VAL A 98 -9.15 -9.87 6.52
CA VAL A 98 -8.22 -9.11 7.35
C VAL A 98 -6.83 -9.68 7.15
N HIS A 99 -5.88 -8.80 6.84
CA HIS A 99 -4.49 -9.17 6.63
C HIS A 99 -3.52 -8.14 7.21
N GLU A 100 -2.34 -8.62 7.54
CA GLU A 100 -1.16 -7.84 7.93
C GLU A 100 0.08 -8.54 7.36
N PHE A 101 1.14 -7.78 7.11
CA PHE A 101 2.40 -8.30 6.58
C PHE A 101 3.57 -7.45 7.05
N ARG A 102 4.69 -8.09 7.40
CA ARG A 102 5.92 -7.42 7.83
C ARG A 102 7.16 -8.12 7.31
N ALA A 103 8.23 -7.36 7.13
CA ALA A 103 9.58 -7.88 6.95
C ALA A 103 9.99 -8.60 8.25
N SER A 104 10.15 -9.92 8.19
CA SER A 104 10.35 -10.77 9.37
C SER A 104 11.79 -11.28 9.52
N GLY A 105 12.65 -11.01 8.54
CA GLY A 105 14.07 -11.34 8.56
C GLY A 105 14.95 -10.24 9.15
N ASP A 106 16.26 -10.47 9.09
CA ASP A 106 17.35 -9.56 9.47
C ASP A 106 17.79 -8.63 8.32
N ARG A 107 17.30 -8.91 7.11
CA ARG A 107 17.55 -8.12 5.89
C ARG A 107 16.23 -7.60 5.33
N PRO A 108 16.26 -6.51 4.54
CA PRO A 108 15.06 -6.00 3.88
C PRO A 108 14.35 -7.08 3.05
N VAL A 109 13.02 -7.04 3.04
CA VAL A 109 12.19 -7.86 2.16
C VAL A 109 11.90 -7.07 0.88
N ARG A 110 12.12 -7.71 -0.28
CA ARG A 110 11.74 -7.20 -1.59
C ARG A 110 10.55 -7.99 -2.09
N PHE A 111 9.51 -7.32 -2.55
CA PHE A 111 8.26 -7.98 -2.92
C PHE A 111 7.52 -7.25 -4.03
N LEU A 112 6.61 -7.97 -4.69
CA LEU A 112 5.58 -7.41 -5.53
C LEU A 112 4.26 -7.34 -4.76
N VAL A 113 3.50 -6.27 -5.00
CA VAL A 113 2.09 -6.15 -4.62
C VAL A 113 1.28 -5.95 -5.87
N GLU A 114 0.38 -6.89 -6.15
CA GLU A 114 -0.64 -6.74 -7.19
C GLU A 114 -2.00 -6.43 -6.53
N VAL A 115 -2.69 -5.41 -7.05
CA VAL A 115 -4.07 -5.09 -6.71
C VAL A 115 -4.96 -5.31 -7.93
N ARG A 116 -6.01 -6.11 -7.78
CA ARG A 116 -6.91 -6.55 -8.86
C ARG A 116 -8.40 -6.44 -8.50
N PRO A 117 -9.23 -5.69 -9.25
CA PRO A 117 -8.84 -4.79 -10.35
C PRO A 117 -7.94 -3.65 -9.89
N ALA A 118 -7.32 -2.93 -10.82
CA ALA A 118 -6.59 -1.71 -10.47
C ALA A 118 -7.52 -0.72 -9.73
N HIS A 119 -7.01 -0.05 -8.70
CA HIS A 119 -7.81 0.84 -7.87
C HIS A 119 -7.17 2.25 -7.83
N PRO A 120 -7.77 3.28 -8.47
CA PRO A 120 -7.18 4.62 -8.59
C PRO A 120 -6.84 5.26 -7.24
N GLY A 121 -7.67 5.00 -6.23
CA GLY A 121 -7.42 5.51 -4.89
C GLY A 121 -6.27 4.79 -4.18
N PHE A 122 -6.06 3.50 -4.44
CA PHE A 122 -4.89 2.80 -3.92
C PHE A 122 -3.63 3.37 -4.57
N GLU A 123 -3.66 3.55 -5.90
CA GLU A 123 -2.54 4.11 -6.67
C GLU A 123 -2.11 5.49 -6.16
N LYS A 124 -3.10 6.38 -5.97
CA LYS A 124 -2.89 7.73 -5.48
C LYS A 124 -2.34 7.76 -4.05
N TRP A 125 -3.01 7.08 -3.13
CA TRP A 125 -2.78 7.29 -1.71
C TRP A 125 -1.54 6.56 -1.19
N VAL A 126 -1.13 5.45 -1.82
CA VAL A 126 0.12 4.77 -1.47
C VAL A 126 1.32 5.70 -1.69
N VAL A 127 1.42 6.36 -2.85
CA VAL A 127 2.48 7.32 -3.15
C VAL A 127 2.37 8.58 -2.30
N THR A 128 1.15 9.10 -2.15
CA THR A 128 0.88 10.29 -1.35
C THR A 128 1.36 10.09 0.09
N LEU A 129 1.10 8.92 0.68
CA LEU A 129 1.52 8.62 2.05
C LEU A 129 3.04 8.57 2.20
N GLN A 130 3.76 7.99 1.22
CA GLN A 130 5.23 7.97 1.21
C GLN A 130 5.81 9.39 1.20
N ARG A 131 5.31 10.26 0.32
CA ARG A 131 5.79 11.65 0.23
C ARG A 131 5.36 12.52 1.40
N MET A 132 4.16 12.30 1.94
CA MET A 132 3.71 12.94 3.18
C MET A 132 4.64 12.58 4.36
N ALA A 133 5.09 11.33 4.43
CA ALA A 133 6.02 10.90 5.46
C ALA A 133 7.38 11.58 5.34
N ALA A 134 7.93 11.69 4.11
CA ALA A 134 9.14 12.46 3.85
C ALA A 134 9.00 13.95 4.23
N ALA A 135 7.79 14.51 4.13
CA ALA A 135 7.46 15.87 4.59
C ALA A 135 7.16 15.97 6.10
N GLY A 136 7.38 14.90 6.88
CA GLY A 136 7.14 14.89 8.33
C GLY A 136 5.66 14.95 8.73
N LEU A 137 4.74 14.63 7.83
CA LEU A 137 3.29 14.67 8.09
C LEU A 137 2.73 13.35 8.64
N THR A 138 3.57 12.33 8.82
CA THR A 138 3.21 11.06 9.45
C THR A 138 3.94 10.86 10.78
N THR A 139 3.39 10.01 11.64
CA THR A 139 4.07 9.44 12.80
C THR A 139 5.15 8.44 12.35
N PRO A 140 6.07 8.02 13.25
CA PRO A 140 7.13 7.06 12.90
C PRO A 140 6.61 5.72 12.38
N ASP A 141 5.43 5.29 12.82
CA ASP A 141 4.73 4.09 12.34
C ASP A 141 3.88 4.33 11.08
N GLY A 142 4.10 5.45 10.38
CA GLY A 142 3.54 5.73 9.05
C GLY A 142 2.12 6.30 9.02
N ARG A 143 1.46 6.50 10.17
CA ARG A 143 0.09 7.05 10.21
C ARG A 143 0.09 8.57 9.98
N PRO A 144 -0.83 9.15 9.18
CA PRO A 144 -0.94 10.59 9.07
C PRO A 144 -1.23 11.28 10.42
N LYS A 145 -0.49 12.36 10.73
CA LYS A 145 -0.69 13.16 11.96
C LYS A 145 -2.04 13.88 11.99
N ASN A 146 -2.57 14.24 10.82
CA ASN A 146 -3.85 14.92 10.67
C ASN A 146 -4.99 13.92 10.41
N VAL A 147 -6.06 14.00 11.20
CA VAL A 147 -7.20 13.07 11.11
C VAL A 147 -7.94 13.14 9.76
N HIS A 148 -7.98 14.29 9.10
CA HIS A 148 -8.56 14.42 7.76
C HIS A 148 -7.70 13.71 6.72
N HIS A 149 -6.37 13.78 6.84
CA HIS A 149 -5.47 13.05 5.94
C HIS A 149 -5.61 11.55 6.15
N ALA A 150 -5.64 11.10 7.42
CA ALA A 150 -5.88 9.70 7.76
C ALA A 150 -7.23 9.21 7.20
N ALA A 151 -8.29 10.01 7.35
CA ALA A 151 -9.61 9.69 6.82
C ALA A 151 -9.60 9.56 5.28
N LEU A 152 -8.92 10.47 4.57
CA LEU A 152 -8.81 10.42 3.11
C LEU A 152 -8.06 9.17 2.65
N VAL A 153 -6.89 8.89 3.24
CA VAL A 153 -6.11 7.68 2.94
C VAL A 153 -6.97 6.44 3.14
N LEU A 154 -7.53 6.24 4.34
CA LEU A 154 -8.33 5.04 4.64
C LEU A 154 -9.51 4.86 3.69
N VAL A 155 -10.29 5.93 3.46
CA VAL A 155 -11.55 5.83 2.73
C VAL A 155 -11.33 5.74 1.22
N GLU A 156 -10.42 6.53 0.67
CA GLU A 156 -10.22 6.58 -0.78
C GLU A 156 -9.29 5.47 -1.27
N SER A 157 -8.39 4.95 -0.44
CA SER A 157 -7.57 3.78 -0.80
C SER A 157 -8.24 2.44 -0.47
N ASP A 158 -9.49 2.44 0.01
CA ASP A 158 -10.22 1.25 0.47
C ASP A 158 -9.46 0.45 1.54
N VAL A 159 -8.79 1.14 2.47
CA VAL A 159 -8.17 0.52 3.65
C VAL A 159 -9.17 0.59 4.81
N ASN A 160 -9.72 -0.57 5.18
CA ASN A 160 -10.73 -0.66 6.23
C ASN A 160 -10.16 -1.25 7.51
N LEU A 161 -10.48 -0.62 8.64
CA LEU A 161 -10.04 -1.09 9.96
C LEU A 161 -10.85 -2.31 10.41
N PRO A 162 -10.22 -3.37 10.96
CA PRO A 162 -10.90 -4.55 11.48
C PRO A 162 -11.42 -4.35 12.91
N GLY A 163 -12.16 -5.34 13.43
CA GLY A 163 -12.64 -5.35 14.82
C GLY A 163 -13.50 -4.12 15.16
N LEU A 164 -13.26 -3.51 16.33
CA LEU A 164 -13.92 -2.27 16.76
C LEU A 164 -13.66 -1.10 15.80
N GLY A 165 -12.56 -1.13 15.04
CA GLY A 165 -12.27 -0.14 14.00
C GLY A 165 -13.33 -0.09 12.90
N ARG A 166 -14.06 -1.19 12.65
CA ARG A 166 -15.17 -1.22 11.69
C ARG A 166 -16.29 -0.24 12.08
N VAL A 167 -16.54 -0.08 13.38
CA VAL A 167 -17.55 0.83 13.93
C VAL A 167 -17.16 2.30 13.73
N LEU A 168 -15.86 2.59 13.64
CA LEU A 168 -15.35 3.95 13.40
C LEU A 168 -15.36 4.35 11.92
N MET A 169 -15.45 3.39 10.99
CA MET A 169 -15.40 3.70 9.54
C MET A 169 -16.45 4.71 9.06
N PRO A 170 -17.72 4.72 9.53
CA PRO A 170 -18.68 5.78 9.18
C PRO A 170 -18.20 7.18 9.57
N VAL A 171 -17.51 7.33 10.70
CA VAL A 171 -16.91 8.60 11.14
C VAL A 171 -15.80 9.02 10.18
N PHE A 172 -14.90 8.10 9.82
CA PHE A 172 -13.86 8.39 8.84
C PHE A 172 -14.43 8.77 7.47
N ARG A 173 -15.52 8.14 7.01
CA ARG A 173 -16.20 8.55 5.77
C ARG A 173 -16.74 9.97 5.85
N LEU A 174 -17.34 10.36 6.98
CA LEU A 174 -17.79 11.74 7.20
C LEU A 174 -16.61 12.73 7.19
N LEU A 175 -15.51 12.39 7.86
CA LEU A 175 -14.30 13.20 7.91
C LEU A 175 -13.64 13.35 6.54
N ALA A 176 -13.58 12.28 5.74
CA ALA A 176 -13.09 12.31 4.37
C ALA A 176 -14.00 13.18 3.48
N ALA A 177 -15.33 13.02 3.59
CA ALA A 177 -16.28 13.85 2.85
C ALA A 177 -16.14 15.34 3.23
N ARG A 178 -15.96 15.66 4.51
CA ARG A 178 -15.67 17.02 4.98
C ARG A 178 -14.32 17.53 4.44
N ALA A 179 -13.30 16.69 4.42
CA ALA A 179 -11.98 17.05 3.91
C ALA A 179 -12.00 17.38 2.42
N ARG A 180 -12.73 16.59 1.61
CA ARG A 180 -12.98 16.89 0.19
C ARG A 180 -13.70 18.22 0.00
N ARG A 181 -14.79 18.47 0.74
CA ARG A 181 -15.53 19.74 0.67
C ARG A 181 -14.67 20.96 1.04
N ARG A 182 -13.62 20.77 1.81
CA ARG A 182 -12.66 21.82 2.20
C ARG A 182 -11.45 21.93 1.27
N GLY A 183 -11.41 21.17 0.17
CA GLY A 183 -10.28 21.17 -0.78
C GLY A 183 -9.02 20.47 -0.27
N ILE A 184 -9.06 19.80 0.90
CA ILE A 184 -7.87 19.16 1.48
C ILE A 184 -7.37 18.02 0.58
N ALA A 185 -8.29 17.23 0.02
CA ALA A 185 -7.94 16.14 -0.89
C ALA A 185 -7.22 16.64 -2.14
N GLU A 186 -7.72 17.72 -2.75
CA GLU A 186 -7.12 18.34 -3.93
C GLU A 186 -5.74 18.94 -3.63
N GLN A 187 -5.58 19.60 -2.46
CA GLN A 187 -4.29 20.13 -2.03
C GLN A 187 -3.25 19.02 -1.86
N LEU A 188 -3.61 17.91 -1.20
CA LEU A 188 -2.72 16.76 -1.04
C LEU A 188 -2.38 16.11 -2.37
N GLU A 189 -3.36 15.95 -3.26
CA GLU A 189 -3.16 15.36 -4.58
C GLU A 189 -2.23 16.22 -5.45
N LYS A 190 -2.45 17.54 -5.48
CA LYS A 190 -1.59 18.49 -6.20
C LYS A 190 -0.15 18.47 -5.65
N HIS A 191 0.00 18.46 -4.33
CA HIS A 191 1.31 18.62 -3.72
C HIS A 191 2.11 17.31 -3.62
N TYR A 192 1.43 16.16 -3.43
CA TYR A 192 2.08 14.89 -3.15
C TYR A 192 1.81 13.78 -4.18
N TYR A 193 0.85 13.91 -5.09
CA TYR A 193 0.62 12.91 -6.14
C TYR A 193 1.05 13.41 -7.52
N ARG A 194 0.43 14.47 -8.02
CA ARG A 194 0.64 15.05 -9.36
C ARG A 194 1.74 16.12 -9.40
N GLN A 195 2.93 15.79 -8.90
CA GLN A 195 4.08 16.65 -9.13
C GLN A 195 4.52 16.46 -10.58
N ASP A 196 4.05 17.35 -11.45
CA ASP A 196 4.65 17.64 -12.75
C ASP A 196 5.96 18.41 -12.55
#